data_AF-A0A8D1TC13-F1
#
_entry.id   AF-A0A8D1TC13-F1
#
_cell.length_a   1.000
_cell.length_b   1.000
_cell.length_c   1.000
_cell.angle_alpha   90.00
_cell.angle_beta   90.00
_cell.angle_gamma   90.00
#
_symmetry.space_group_name_H-M   'P 1'
#
loop_
_entity.id
_entity.type
_entity.pdbx_description
1 polymer ?
#
loop_
_entity_poly.entity_id
_entity_poly.type
_entity_poly.pdbx_seq_one_letter_code
_entity_poly.pdbx_strand_id
1 'polypeptide(L)'
;MSEAGRRAGLGKGSGPHPLLFLLSSPEVTHVVMEGTSAEEAISWQEHRTPSLPPGCSHPALLDVSWFTESMAAGQPVPVEHRHRLEVAVPREELPSPVWMLPYACQRPTPLTHHNASLSEALETLAEAADFDGSKGRHVSFCRAASVLKALPSPVTALSQLQGLPHFGEHSRRVIQELLEHGVCEEVERVRLSERYQTMKLFTQIFGVGVRTADQWYQEGLRTLDDLREQPQRLTKQQKAGLQHYQDLSALILRSEVEALQQVVEAAVGQVLPGATVTLAGGFRRGKLQGHDVDFLITHPQEGLEAGLLPSVICCLEKQGLVLYHQHRRGQQGDPTHLAQKPHAMDAFEMSLCIFRLPRPPEAAVGGPREPCPPWKAVRVDLVVTPISQFPFALLGWTGSKHFERELRRFSRKERGLWLNSHGLFDSEQKMPFHVASEEDIFGLLGLEYLPPEQRNA
;
A
#
# COMPACT_ATOMS: atom_id res chain seq x y z
N MET A 1 -0.58 81.92 12.58
CA MET A 1 -0.84 80.48 12.43
C MET A 1 0.35 79.91 11.63
N SER A 2 1.58 79.79 12.14
CA SER A 2 2.10 79.04 13.30
C SER A 2 1.50 77.63 13.34
N GLU A 3 2.23 76.51 13.25
CA GLU A 3 3.63 76.30 13.61
C GLU A 3 4.16 74.96 13.05
N ALA A 4 5.44 74.98 12.66
CA ALA A 4 6.43 73.90 12.74
C ALA A 4 6.10 72.51 12.18
N GLY A 5 6.72 72.23 11.02
CA GLY A 5 7.12 70.88 10.67
C GLY A 5 8.03 70.26 11.73
N ARG A 6 7.80 68.99 12.05
CA ARG A 6 8.79 68.13 12.71
C ARG A 6 8.99 66.88 11.88
N ARG A 7 10.19 66.77 11.31
CA ARG A 7 10.79 65.53 10.80
C ARG A 7 11.16 64.62 11.97
N ALA A 8 11.01 63.31 11.77
CA ALA A 8 11.93 62.28 12.24
C ALA A 8 11.88 61.19 11.15
N GLY A 9 12.92 60.84 10.40
CA GLY A 9 14.31 60.65 10.79
C GLY A 9 14.54 59.16 10.99
N LEU A 10 14.76 58.42 9.89
CA LEU A 10 15.11 56.99 9.87
C LEU A 10 16.31 56.70 10.78
N GLY A 11 16.17 55.74 11.69
CA GLY A 11 17.26 55.24 12.52
C GLY A 11 17.21 53.72 12.60
N LYS A 12 18.22 53.06 12.02
CA LYS A 12 18.54 51.65 12.29
C LYS A 12 19.09 51.56 13.72
N GLY A 13 18.36 50.94 14.65
CA GLY A 13 18.84 50.72 16.01
C GLY A 13 17.97 49.73 16.78
N SER A 14 18.56 48.61 17.17
CA SER A 14 17.97 47.60 18.05
C SER A 14 17.79 48.15 19.48
N GLY A 15 16.55 48.48 19.86
CA GLY A 15 16.16 48.99 21.18
C GLY A 15 14.78 49.71 21.13
N PRO A 16 14.01 49.82 22.23
CA PRO A 16 12.59 50.17 22.18
C PRO A 16 12.38 51.58 21.62
N HIS A 17 11.63 51.67 20.52
CA HIS A 17 11.50 52.87 19.69
C HIS A 17 10.91 54.10 20.43
N PRO A 18 11.35 55.34 20.12
CA PRO A 18 10.83 56.59 20.72
C PRO A 18 9.46 57.04 20.19
N LEU A 19 8.76 56.24 19.38
CA LEU A 19 7.52 56.63 18.68
C LEU A 19 6.24 56.47 19.52
N LEU A 20 6.34 55.95 20.74
CA LEU A 20 5.18 55.53 21.54
C LEU A 20 4.29 56.67 22.09
N PHE A 21 4.75 57.93 22.06
CA PHE A 21 4.08 59.04 22.77
C PHE A 21 3.22 59.99 21.91
N LEU A 22 3.17 59.87 20.57
CA LEU A 22 2.47 60.86 19.72
C LEU A 22 1.17 60.38 19.06
N LEU A 23 0.76 59.13 19.25
CA LEU A 23 -0.40 58.54 18.54
C LEU A 23 -1.63 58.30 19.44
N SER A 24 -1.88 59.16 20.42
CA SER A 24 -3.03 59.01 21.35
C SER A 24 -4.14 60.04 21.10
N SER A 25 -4.35 60.43 19.84
CA SER A 25 -5.49 61.27 19.44
C SER A 25 -6.62 60.42 18.88
N PRO A 26 -7.89 60.65 19.27
CA PRO A 26 -9.06 59.96 18.70
C PRO A 26 -9.30 60.25 17.21
N GLU A 27 -8.55 61.19 16.62
CA GLU A 27 -8.63 61.54 15.18
C GLU A 27 -7.76 60.65 14.27
N VAL A 28 -6.96 59.76 14.85
CA VAL A 28 -6.10 58.87 14.06
C VAL A 28 -6.95 57.77 13.42
N THR A 29 -7.07 57.80 12.09
CA THR A 29 -7.85 56.83 11.30
C THR A 29 -7.01 55.68 10.75
N HIS A 30 -5.69 55.88 10.58
CA HIS A 30 -4.77 54.92 9.97
C HIS A 30 -3.43 54.92 10.71
N VAL A 31 -2.86 53.74 10.95
CA VAL A 31 -1.50 53.55 11.46
C VAL A 31 -0.72 52.72 10.45
N VAL A 32 0.37 53.29 9.94
CA VAL A 32 1.26 52.61 8.98
C VAL A 32 2.48 52.08 9.73
N MET A 33 2.78 50.79 9.55
CA MET A 33 3.91 50.12 10.19
C MET A 33 4.84 49.54 9.12
N GLU A 34 6.12 49.88 9.18
CA GLU A 34 7.13 49.41 8.24
C GLU A 34 7.87 48.21 8.86
N GLY A 35 7.87 47.06 8.16
CA GLY A 35 8.62 45.87 8.58
C GLY A 35 8.11 45.17 9.85
N THR A 36 6.87 45.45 10.27
CA THR A 36 6.21 44.85 11.45
C THR A 36 5.27 43.74 11.00
N SER A 37 5.25 42.59 11.69
CA SER A 37 4.31 41.52 11.35
C SER A 37 2.87 41.89 11.75
N ALA A 38 1.87 41.26 11.13
CA ALA A 38 0.47 41.49 11.50
C ALA A 38 0.16 41.07 12.96
N GLU A 39 0.85 40.05 13.47
CA GLU A 39 0.75 39.59 14.87
C GLU A 39 1.32 40.63 15.83
N GLU A 40 2.47 41.23 15.51
CA GLU A 40 3.07 42.33 16.28
C GLU A 40 2.18 43.58 16.24
N ALA A 41 1.57 43.87 15.10
CA ALA A 41 0.68 45.01 14.90
C ALA A 41 -0.64 44.87 15.70
N ILE A 42 -1.22 43.67 15.75
CA ILE A 42 -2.41 43.38 16.57
C ILE A 42 -2.06 43.38 18.06
N SER A 43 -0.95 42.74 18.45
CA SER A 43 -0.48 42.80 19.83
C SER A 43 -0.27 44.25 20.28
N TRP A 44 0.30 45.11 19.42
CA TRP A 44 0.41 46.55 19.68
C TRP A 44 -0.95 47.23 19.86
N GLN A 45 -1.96 46.85 19.06
CA GLN A 45 -3.33 47.37 19.15
C GLN A 45 -4.05 46.90 20.42
N GLU A 46 -3.89 45.64 20.79
CA GLU A 46 -4.46 45.01 21.99
C GLU A 46 -3.87 45.60 23.29
N HIS A 47 -2.55 45.80 23.35
CA HIS A 47 -1.89 46.43 24.50
C HIS A 47 -2.30 47.90 24.70
N ARG A 48 -2.88 48.55 23.69
CA ARG A 48 -3.44 49.92 23.77
C ARG A 48 -4.96 49.96 24.03
N THR A 49 -5.64 48.82 24.00
CA THR A 49 -7.09 48.71 24.14
C THR A 49 -7.68 49.21 25.48
N PRO A 50 -6.97 49.25 26.64
CA PRO A 50 -7.56 49.74 27.89
C PRO A 50 -7.92 51.24 27.90
N SER A 51 -7.64 52.00 26.83
CA SER A 51 -7.71 53.47 26.81
C SER A 51 -8.72 54.08 25.82
N LEU A 52 -9.55 53.27 25.14
CA LEU A 52 -10.54 53.78 24.19
C LEU A 52 -11.96 53.85 24.80
N PRO A 53 -12.66 55.00 24.71
CA PRO A 53 -14.06 55.12 25.11
C PRO A 53 -14.99 54.20 24.30
N PRO A 54 -16.13 53.75 24.86
CA PRO A 54 -17.08 52.90 24.14
C PRO A 54 -17.63 53.63 22.90
N GLY A 55 -17.39 53.09 21.70
CA GLY A 55 -17.92 53.62 20.43
C GLY A 55 -16.88 54.13 19.42
N CYS A 56 -15.59 54.16 19.75
CA CYS A 56 -14.54 54.51 18.80
C CYS A 56 -14.14 53.31 17.92
N SER A 57 -14.06 53.52 16.60
CA SER A 57 -13.52 52.55 15.64
C SER A 57 -12.01 52.48 15.77
N HIS A 58 -11.44 51.28 15.75
CA HIS A 58 -9.99 51.10 15.76
C HIS A 58 -9.35 51.67 14.48
N PRO A 59 -8.16 52.29 14.56
CA PRO A 59 -7.45 52.73 13.37
C PRO A 59 -7.06 51.52 12.51
N ALA A 60 -7.10 51.68 11.19
CA ALA A 60 -6.66 50.63 10.27
C ALA A 60 -5.13 50.45 10.37
N LEU A 61 -4.68 49.21 10.58
CA LEU A 61 -3.27 48.83 10.62
C LEU A 61 -2.80 48.49 9.20
N LEU A 62 -1.90 49.30 8.66
CA LEU A 62 -1.53 49.27 7.25
C LEU A 62 -0.03 49.05 7.05
N ASP A 63 0.29 48.39 5.94
CA ASP A 63 1.65 48.24 5.44
C ASP A 63 2.14 49.56 4.78
N VAL A 64 3.47 49.72 4.68
CA VAL A 64 4.13 50.89 4.08
C VAL A 64 3.73 51.14 2.62
N SER A 65 3.23 50.12 1.91
CA SER A 65 2.64 50.25 0.58
C SER A 65 1.54 51.31 0.51
N TRP A 66 0.61 51.35 1.47
CA TRP A 66 -0.48 52.34 1.47
C TRP A 66 0.02 53.78 1.63
N PHE A 67 1.03 53.98 2.46
CA PHE A 67 1.65 55.30 2.63
C PHE A 67 2.34 55.73 1.34
N THR A 68 3.07 54.82 0.70
CA THR A 68 3.77 55.10 -0.56
C THR A 68 2.79 55.49 -1.66
N GLU A 69 1.67 54.77 -1.78
CA GLU A 69 0.62 55.08 -2.76
C GLU A 69 -0.12 56.39 -2.45
N SER A 70 -0.41 56.66 -1.18
CA SER A 70 -1.06 57.92 -0.76
C SER A 70 -0.16 59.13 -1.01
N MET A 71 1.15 59.00 -0.78
CA MET A 71 2.12 60.06 -1.06
C MET A 71 2.27 60.30 -2.57
N ALA A 72 2.26 59.23 -3.38
CA ALA A 72 2.30 59.35 -4.83
C ALA A 72 1.03 60.04 -5.39
N ALA A 73 -0.13 59.77 -4.79
CA ALA A 73 -1.40 60.37 -5.17
C ALA A 73 -1.61 61.80 -4.62
N GLY A 74 -0.76 62.26 -3.69
CA GLY A 74 -0.90 63.55 -3.00
C GLY A 74 -2.09 63.63 -2.03
N GLN A 75 -2.77 62.50 -1.78
CA GLN A 75 -3.91 62.37 -0.88
C GLN A 75 -4.06 60.92 -0.40
N PRO A 76 -4.70 60.66 0.76
CA PRO A 76 -4.96 59.30 1.23
C PRO A 76 -5.77 58.49 0.21
N VAL A 77 -5.24 57.35 -0.24
CA VAL A 77 -5.96 56.45 -1.15
C VAL A 77 -6.90 55.52 -0.35
N PRO A 78 -7.97 55.00 -0.97
CA PRO A 78 -8.81 53.99 -0.31
C PRO A 78 -7.98 52.78 0.17
N VAL A 79 -8.29 52.29 1.37
CA VAL A 79 -7.62 51.10 1.91
C VAL A 79 -8.11 49.87 1.15
N GLU A 80 -7.20 49.16 0.52
CA GLU A 80 -7.45 47.90 -0.19
C GLU A 80 -6.91 46.73 0.64
N HIS A 81 -7.25 45.49 0.26
CA HIS A 81 -6.78 44.30 0.98
C HIS A 81 -5.26 44.23 1.08
N ARG A 82 -4.57 44.55 -0.04
CA ARG A 82 -3.10 44.57 -0.12
C ARG A 82 -2.42 45.58 0.81
N HIS A 83 -3.16 46.58 1.26
CA HIS A 83 -2.67 47.65 2.14
C HIS A 83 -2.71 47.24 3.61
N ARG A 84 -3.44 46.18 3.97
CA ARG A 84 -3.62 45.75 5.35
C ARG A 84 -2.55 44.73 5.72
N LEU A 85 -2.06 44.83 6.95
CA LEU A 85 -1.19 43.80 7.52
C LEU A 85 -2.05 42.55 7.75
N GLU A 86 -1.94 41.56 6.86
CA GLU A 86 -2.68 40.31 6.95
C GLU A 86 -2.12 39.45 8.07
N VAL A 87 -2.95 39.18 9.08
CA VAL A 87 -2.71 38.01 9.94
C VAL A 87 -2.87 36.82 9.03
N ALA A 88 -1.84 35.98 8.96
CA ALA A 88 -2.08 34.60 8.55
C ALA A 88 -3.13 34.07 9.53
N VAL A 89 -4.40 34.09 9.12
CA VAL A 89 -5.48 33.41 9.83
C VAL A 89 -4.89 32.07 10.21
N PRO A 90 -4.96 31.63 11.48
CA PRO A 90 -4.60 30.27 11.80
C PRO A 90 -5.44 29.45 10.82
N ARG A 91 -4.79 28.91 9.78
CA ARG A 91 -5.39 27.85 9.00
C ARG A 91 -5.82 26.91 10.11
N GLU A 92 -7.12 26.60 10.17
CA GLU A 92 -7.58 25.41 10.89
C GLU A 92 -6.46 24.40 10.68
N GLU A 93 -5.78 24.04 11.77
CA GLU A 93 -4.59 23.23 11.68
C GLU A 93 -4.98 22.08 10.77
N LEU A 94 -4.41 22.08 9.55
CA LEU A 94 -4.45 20.90 8.71
C LEU A 94 -4.02 19.81 9.68
N PRO A 95 -4.87 18.79 9.92
CA PRO A 95 -4.63 17.83 10.99
C PRO A 95 -3.17 17.44 10.88
N SER A 96 -2.44 17.62 11.99
CA SER A 96 -0.99 17.45 12.12
C SER A 96 -0.45 16.53 11.04
N PRO A 97 0.62 16.87 10.28
CA PRO A 97 1.05 16.11 9.12
C PRO A 97 0.97 14.64 9.47
N VAL A 98 0.04 13.91 8.85
CA VAL A 98 -0.31 12.54 9.24
C VAL A 98 1.01 11.80 9.38
N TRP A 99 1.44 11.56 10.62
CA TRP A 99 2.76 11.01 10.87
C TRP A 99 2.68 9.55 10.45
N MET A 100 2.97 9.30 9.18
CA MET A 100 2.83 7.98 8.60
C MET A 100 4.15 7.23 8.75
N LEU A 101 4.08 6.09 9.42
CA LEU A 101 5.22 5.22 9.62
C LEU A 101 5.67 4.59 8.28
N PRO A 102 6.99 4.50 8.04
CA PRO A 102 7.51 4.13 6.71
C PRO A 102 7.31 2.65 6.37
N TYR A 103 7.16 1.76 7.35
CA TYR A 103 7.00 0.33 7.12
C TYR A 103 5.53 -0.09 7.08
N ALA A 104 5.16 -0.95 6.13
CA ALA A 104 3.78 -1.42 6.00
C ALA A 104 3.31 -2.20 7.22
N CYS A 105 4.21 -2.90 7.90
CA CYS A 105 3.91 -3.63 9.13
C CYS A 105 3.62 -2.74 10.36
N GLN A 106 3.72 -1.42 10.22
CA GLN A 106 3.43 -0.45 11.27
C GLN A 106 2.16 0.35 11.00
N ARG A 107 1.42 0.04 9.93
CA ARG A 107 0.22 0.78 9.55
C ARG A 107 -0.91 -0.18 9.21
N PRO A 108 -2.13 0.06 9.71
CA PRO A 108 -3.28 -0.70 9.29
C PRO A 108 -3.62 -0.33 7.83
N THR A 109 -3.66 -1.32 6.95
CA THR A 109 -4.10 -1.13 5.56
C THR A 109 -5.35 -1.97 5.30
N PRO A 110 -6.55 -1.34 5.27
CA PRO A 110 -7.81 -2.05 5.02
C PRO A 110 -7.90 -2.54 3.56
N LEU A 111 -8.83 -3.47 3.32
CA LEU A 111 -9.09 -3.96 1.96
C LEU A 111 -9.64 -2.87 1.03
N THR A 112 -10.59 -2.08 1.52
CA THR A 112 -11.15 -0.92 0.82
C THR A 112 -10.55 0.36 1.40
N HIS A 113 -10.19 1.30 0.54
CA HIS A 113 -9.49 2.52 0.94
C HIS A 113 -9.88 3.71 0.06
N HIS A 114 -9.47 4.91 0.45
CA HIS A 114 -9.97 6.18 -0.09
C HIS A 114 -9.26 6.67 -1.36
N ASN A 115 -8.21 5.98 -1.80
CA ASN A 115 -7.25 6.47 -2.80
C ASN A 115 -7.04 5.47 -3.96
N ALA A 116 -8.08 4.73 -4.33
CA ALA A 116 -8.01 3.64 -5.32
C ALA A 116 -7.39 4.08 -6.66
N SER A 117 -7.90 5.16 -7.26
CA SER A 117 -7.38 5.67 -8.54
C SER A 117 -5.89 6.01 -8.48
N LEU A 118 -5.45 6.64 -7.40
CA LEU A 118 -4.08 7.04 -7.17
C LEU A 118 -3.16 5.84 -6.93
N SER A 119 -3.57 4.89 -6.09
CA SER A 119 -2.76 3.70 -5.83
C SER A 119 -2.68 2.78 -7.06
N GLU A 120 -3.77 2.58 -7.79
CA GLU A 120 -3.81 1.74 -8.99
C GLU A 120 -2.91 2.28 -10.11
N ALA A 121 -2.83 3.61 -10.24
CA ALA A 121 -1.90 4.25 -11.16
C ALA A 121 -0.43 3.94 -10.80
N LEU A 122 -0.06 4.10 -9.53
CA LEU A 122 1.28 3.75 -9.05
C LEU A 122 1.56 2.25 -9.15
N GLU A 123 0.57 1.39 -8.91
CA GLU A 123 0.69 -0.06 -9.08
C GLU A 123 0.89 -0.45 -10.54
N THR A 124 0.23 0.22 -11.48
CA THR A 124 0.45 0.05 -12.92
C THR A 124 1.91 0.33 -13.27
N LEU A 125 2.47 1.43 -12.77
CA LEU A 125 3.89 1.77 -12.97
C LEU A 125 4.83 0.80 -12.24
N ALA A 126 4.43 0.29 -11.07
CA ALA A 126 5.19 -0.71 -10.32
C ALA A 126 5.26 -2.04 -11.08
N GLU A 127 4.16 -2.47 -11.70
CA GLU A 127 4.08 -3.68 -12.51
C GLU A 127 4.91 -3.55 -13.79
N ALA A 128 4.77 -2.44 -14.52
CA ALA A 128 5.59 -2.16 -15.69
C ALA A 128 7.09 -2.13 -15.35
N ALA A 129 7.47 -1.50 -14.23
CA ALA A 129 8.85 -1.52 -13.77
C ALA A 129 9.36 -2.93 -13.44
N ASP A 130 8.50 -3.84 -12.96
CA ASP A 130 8.88 -5.25 -12.73
C ASP A 130 9.11 -5.97 -14.07
N PHE A 131 8.24 -5.74 -15.06
CA PHE A 131 8.39 -6.27 -16.41
C PHE A 131 9.68 -5.81 -17.10
N ASP A 132 10.14 -4.60 -16.79
CA ASP A 132 11.41 -4.05 -17.31
C ASP A 132 12.63 -4.42 -16.44
N GLY A 133 12.45 -5.29 -15.43
CA GLY A 133 13.52 -5.70 -14.52
C GLY A 133 14.01 -4.60 -13.56
N SER A 134 13.32 -3.45 -13.51
CA SER A 134 13.65 -2.28 -12.71
C SER A 134 13.17 -2.43 -11.25
N LYS A 135 13.80 -3.35 -10.51
CA LYS A 135 13.44 -3.68 -9.11
C LYS A 135 13.34 -2.47 -8.17
N GLY A 136 14.26 -1.50 -8.31
CA GLY A 136 14.26 -0.29 -7.48
C GLY A 136 13.00 0.54 -7.70
N ARG A 137 12.63 0.80 -8.96
CA ARG A 137 11.41 1.53 -9.34
C ARG A 137 10.16 0.79 -8.88
N HIS A 138 10.10 -0.52 -9.12
CA HIS A 138 9.00 -1.39 -8.63
C HIS A 138 8.79 -1.21 -7.12
N VAL A 139 9.85 -1.34 -6.31
CA VAL A 139 9.74 -1.21 -4.85
C VAL A 139 9.29 0.18 -4.44
N SER A 140 9.82 1.24 -5.05
CA SER A 140 9.43 2.63 -4.74
C SER A 140 7.95 2.88 -5.03
N PHE A 141 7.44 2.47 -6.20
CA PHE A 141 6.04 2.64 -6.54
C PHE A 141 5.11 1.82 -5.65
N CYS A 142 5.46 0.55 -5.35
CA CYS A 142 4.69 -0.25 -4.39
C CYS A 142 4.60 0.42 -3.01
N ARG A 143 5.69 1.01 -2.51
CA ARG A 143 5.70 1.69 -1.20
C ARG A 143 4.81 2.93 -1.21
N ALA A 144 4.91 3.75 -2.24
CA ALA A 144 4.06 4.94 -2.40
C ALA A 144 2.57 4.56 -2.51
N ALA A 145 2.23 3.54 -3.32
CA ALA A 145 0.88 3.00 -3.41
C ALA A 145 0.38 2.49 -2.05
N SER A 146 1.21 1.72 -1.34
CA SER A 146 0.89 1.17 -0.02
C SER A 146 0.60 2.25 1.04
N VAL A 147 1.31 3.39 0.98
CA VAL A 147 1.01 4.54 1.83
C VAL A 147 -0.38 5.11 1.52
N LEU A 148 -0.71 5.31 0.24
CA LEU A 148 -2.03 5.83 -0.16
C LEU A 148 -3.18 4.94 0.31
N LYS A 149 -2.99 3.62 0.31
CA LYS A 149 -3.98 2.66 0.81
C LYS A 149 -4.23 2.76 2.30
N ALA A 150 -3.23 3.21 3.07
CA ALA A 150 -3.32 3.34 4.51
C ALA A 150 -3.81 4.73 4.97
N LEU A 151 -3.95 5.69 4.06
CA LEU A 151 -4.46 7.02 4.42
C LEU A 151 -5.95 6.95 4.82
N PRO A 152 -6.35 7.65 5.90
CA PRO A 152 -7.73 7.62 6.41
C PRO A 152 -8.71 8.46 5.59
N SER A 153 -8.22 9.19 4.58
CA SER A 153 -9.04 10.07 3.75
C SER A 153 -8.51 10.13 2.31
N PRO A 154 -9.33 10.56 1.35
CA PRO A 154 -8.87 10.83 -0.01
C PRO A 154 -7.82 11.94 -0.03
N VAL A 155 -6.80 11.79 -0.88
CA VAL A 155 -5.88 12.86 -1.23
C VAL A 155 -6.56 13.72 -2.30
N THR A 156 -6.69 15.01 -2.02
CA THR A 156 -7.32 16.01 -2.89
C THR A 156 -6.36 17.13 -3.29
N ALA A 157 -5.22 17.27 -2.61
CA ALA A 157 -4.22 18.29 -2.90
C ALA A 157 -2.81 17.74 -2.71
N LEU A 158 -1.87 18.19 -3.55
CA LEU A 158 -0.47 17.72 -3.52
C LEU A 158 0.24 18.03 -2.19
N SER A 159 -0.16 19.11 -1.51
CA SER A 159 0.35 19.49 -0.19
C SER A 159 0.13 18.42 0.88
N GLN A 160 -0.90 17.57 0.75
CA GLN A 160 -1.17 16.47 1.68
C GLN A 160 -0.13 15.34 1.57
N LEU A 161 0.69 15.31 0.51
CA LEU A 161 1.81 14.37 0.38
C LEU A 161 3.09 14.87 1.06
N GLN A 162 3.08 16.10 1.60
CA GLN A 162 4.23 16.65 2.32
C GLN A 162 4.44 15.88 3.62
N GLY A 163 5.67 15.42 3.86
CA GLY A 163 6.01 14.60 5.03
C GLY A 163 5.68 13.12 4.90
N LEU A 164 4.87 12.69 3.92
CA LEU A 164 4.61 11.28 3.69
C LEU A 164 5.86 10.56 3.16
N PRO A 165 6.18 9.35 3.68
CA PRO A 165 7.35 8.60 3.24
C PRO A 165 7.14 8.06 1.82
N HIS A 166 8.24 7.80 1.13
CA HIS A 166 8.29 7.14 -0.20
C HIS A 166 7.73 7.93 -1.39
N PHE A 167 7.27 9.16 -1.19
CA PHE A 167 6.93 10.07 -2.30
C PHE A 167 8.15 10.84 -2.77
N GLY A 168 8.83 10.30 -3.77
CA GLY A 168 9.82 11.04 -4.56
C GLY A 168 9.17 11.98 -5.58
N GLU A 169 10.00 12.76 -6.29
CA GLU A 169 9.56 13.67 -7.35
C GLU A 169 8.68 12.98 -8.40
N HIS A 170 9.07 11.78 -8.84
CA HIS A 170 8.31 11.00 -9.84
C HIS A 170 6.91 10.65 -9.32
N SER A 171 6.80 10.04 -8.13
CA SER A 171 5.49 9.70 -7.56
C SER A 171 4.63 10.93 -7.33
N ARG A 172 5.20 12.06 -6.88
CA ARG A 172 4.46 13.32 -6.71
C ARG A 172 3.92 13.84 -8.04
N ARG A 173 4.71 13.83 -9.11
CA ARG A 173 4.26 14.23 -10.46
C ARG A 173 3.06 13.39 -10.93
N VAL A 174 3.13 12.07 -10.77
CA VAL A 174 2.03 11.17 -11.16
C VAL A 174 0.75 11.50 -10.40
N ILE A 175 0.85 11.73 -9.09
CA ILE A 175 -0.31 12.11 -8.27
C ILE A 175 -0.83 13.49 -8.65
N GLN A 176 0.06 14.45 -8.91
CA GLN A 176 -0.33 15.79 -9.36
C GLN A 176 -1.17 15.73 -10.64
N GLU A 177 -0.68 15.03 -11.68
CA GLU A 177 -1.41 14.88 -12.95
C GLU A 177 -2.78 14.23 -12.74
N LEU A 178 -2.89 13.21 -11.90
CA LEU A 178 -4.16 12.56 -11.59
C LEU A 178 -5.14 13.48 -10.85
N LEU A 179 -4.65 14.34 -9.96
CA LEU A 179 -5.48 15.30 -9.24
C LEU A 179 -5.95 16.44 -10.15
N GLU A 180 -5.09 16.92 -11.04
CA GLU A 180 -5.38 18.06 -11.93
C GLU A 180 -6.22 17.67 -13.15
N HIS A 181 -5.92 16.51 -13.75
CA HIS A 181 -6.48 16.11 -15.04
C HIS A 181 -7.34 14.83 -14.98
N GLY A 182 -7.36 14.13 -13.84
CA GLY A 182 -8.03 12.83 -13.69
C GLY A 182 -7.28 11.66 -14.33
N VAL A 183 -6.23 11.93 -15.10
CA VAL A 183 -5.40 10.96 -15.82
C VAL A 183 -3.93 11.34 -15.73
N CYS A 184 -3.03 10.36 -15.82
CA CYS A 184 -1.60 10.57 -15.94
C CYS A 184 -1.12 10.01 -17.27
N GLU A 185 -0.49 10.84 -18.11
CA GLU A 185 -0.12 10.47 -19.48
C GLU A 185 0.89 9.30 -19.49
N GLU A 186 1.80 9.26 -18.51
CA GLU A 186 2.74 8.16 -18.36
C GLU A 186 2.03 6.83 -18.09
N VAL A 187 1.02 6.84 -17.22
CA VAL A 187 0.25 5.63 -16.86
C VAL A 187 -0.54 5.13 -18.07
N GLU A 188 -1.20 6.02 -18.79
CA GLU A 188 -1.96 5.66 -19.99
C GLU A 188 -1.04 5.15 -21.11
N ARG A 189 0.12 5.78 -21.32
CA ARG A 189 1.13 5.28 -22.26
C ARG A 189 1.61 3.88 -21.91
N VAL A 190 1.81 3.58 -20.62
CA VAL A 190 2.16 2.23 -20.16
C VAL A 190 1.03 1.25 -20.46
N ARG A 191 -0.22 1.58 -20.09
CA ARG A 191 -1.41 0.73 -20.32
C ARG A 191 -1.63 0.39 -21.79
N LEU A 192 -1.37 1.35 -22.68
CA LEU A 192 -1.54 1.21 -24.12
C LEU A 192 -0.31 0.58 -24.82
N SER A 193 0.81 0.42 -24.12
CA SER A 193 2.00 -0.16 -24.73
C SER A 193 1.81 -1.66 -25.00
N GLU A 194 2.16 -2.09 -26.22
CA GLU A 194 2.18 -3.50 -26.62
C GLU A 194 2.98 -4.35 -25.62
N ARG A 195 4.14 -3.83 -25.22
CA ARG A 195 5.01 -4.45 -24.22
C ARG A 195 4.29 -4.78 -22.92
N TYR A 196 3.63 -3.80 -22.30
CA TYR A 196 2.94 -4.01 -21.04
C TYR A 196 1.76 -4.98 -21.19
N GLN A 197 0.97 -4.83 -22.26
CA GLN A 197 -0.19 -5.69 -22.53
C GLN A 197 0.22 -7.15 -22.75
N THR A 198 1.24 -7.42 -23.56
CA THR A 198 1.74 -8.78 -23.79
C THR A 198 2.37 -9.36 -22.53
N MET A 199 3.17 -8.60 -21.79
CA MET A 199 3.77 -9.08 -20.54
C MET A 199 2.71 -9.41 -19.49
N LYS A 200 1.69 -8.55 -19.36
CA LYS A 200 0.55 -8.79 -18.46
C LYS A 200 -0.23 -10.03 -18.87
N LEU A 201 -0.51 -10.20 -20.17
CA LEU A 201 -1.16 -11.39 -20.71
C LEU A 201 -0.38 -12.68 -20.38
N PHE A 202 0.93 -12.69 -20.67
CA PHE A 202 1.75 -13.88 -20.46
C PHE A 202 1.96 -14.21 -18.99
N THR A 203 2.19 -13.22 -18.13
CA THR A 203 2.42 -13.46 -16.69
C THR A 203 1.17 -13.87 -15.92
N GLN A 204 -0.03 -13.72 -16.51
CA GLN A 204 -1.27 -14.29 -15.97
C GLN A 204 -1.39 -15.81 -16.20
N ILE A 205 -0.58 -16.39 -17.09
CA ILE A 205 -0.59 -17.83 -17.33
C ILE A 205 0.09 -18.53 -16.16
N PHE A 206 -0.62 -19.48 -15.54
CA PHE A 206 -0.03 -20.30 -14.48
C PHE A 206 1.24 -21.02 -14.96
N GLY A 207 2.35 -20.83 -14.24
CA GLY A 207 3.67 -21.36 -14.60
C GLY A 207 4.52 -20.43 -15.47
N VAL A 208 4.09 -19.18 -15.70
CA VAL A 208 4.84 -18.17 -16.45
C VAL A 208 5.19 -16.99 -15.54
N GLY A 209 6.49 -16.80 -15.29
CA GLY A 209 7.00 -15.61 -14.61
C GLY A 209 7.55 -14.57 -15.58
N VAL A 210 7.93 -13.41 -15.06
CA VAL A 210 8.46 -12.27 -15.83
C VAL A 210 9.59 -12.67 -16.79
N ARG A 211 10.52 -13.54 -16.35
CA ARG A 211 11.63 -13.99 -17.21
C ARG A 211 11.17 -14.74 -18.45
N THR A 212 10.22 -15.65 -18.28
CA THR A 212 9.69 -16.45 -19.40
C THR A 212 8.83 -15.59 -20.31
N ALA A 213 7.99 -14.73 -19.75
CA ALA A 213 7.19 -13.78 -20.52
C ALA A 213 8.06 -12.81 -21.33
N ASP A 214 9.14 -12.31 -20.73
CA ASP A 214 10.09 -11.42 -21.40
C ASP A 214 10.78 -12.14 -22.56
N GLN A 215 11.27 -13.35 -22.33
CA GLN A 215 11.85 -14.18 -23.38
C GLN A 215 10.88 -14.36 -24.56
N TRP A 216 9.63 -14.74 -24.30
CA TRP A 216 8.61 -14.91 -25.35
C TRP A 216 8.33 -13.61 -26.10
N TYR A 217 8.30 -12.48 -25.39
CA TYR A 217 8.15 -11.17 -26.01
C TYR A 217 9.33 -10.84 -26.94
N GLN A 218 10.57 -11.09 -26.52
CA GLN A 218 11.77 -10.86 -27.36
C GLN A 218 11.79 -11.77 -28.60
N GLU A 219 11.19 -12.94 -28.52
CA GLU A 219 11.03 -13.87 -29.64
C GLU A 219 9.89 -13.49 -30.60
N GLY A 220 9.15 -12.42 -30.31
CA GLY A 220 8.07 -11.92 -31.17
C GLY A 220 6.69 -12.48 -30.86
N LEU A 221 6.52 -13.29 -29.81
CA LEU A 221 5.21 -13.81 -29.41
C LEU A 221 4.41 -12.70 -28.72
N ARG A 222 3.11 -12.61 -29.03
CA ARG A 222 2.20 -11.58 -28.53
C ARG A 222 0.89 -12.12 -27.99
N THR A 223 0.45 -13.29 -28.45
CA THR A 223 -0.87 -13.85 -28.15
C THR A 223 -0.78 -15.21 -27.47
N LEU A 224 -1.90 -15.66 -26.88
CA LEU A 224 -2.00 -17.02 -26.34
C LEU A 224 -1.95 -18.09 -27.44
N ASP A 225 -2.41 -17.77 -28.65
CA ASP A 225 -2.41 -18.71 -29.78
C ASP A 225 -1.00 -18.96 -30.28
N ASP A 226 -0.14 -17.93 -30.31
CA ASP A 226 1.29 -18.09 -30.63
C ASP A 226 1.97 -19.14 -29.72
N LEU A 227 1.54 -19.21 -28.44
CA LEU A 227 2.01 -20.20 -27.48
C LEU A 227 1.40 -21.59 -27.71
N ARG A 228 0.11 -21.65 -28.07
CA ARG A 228 -0.61 -22.90 -28.36
C ARG A 228 -0.09 -23.59 -29.61
N GLU A 229 0.40 -22.84 -30.58
CA GLU A 229 1.04 -23.35 -31.80
C GLU A 229 2.43 -23.95 -31.56
N GLN A 230 3.03 -23.71 -30.39
CA GLN A 230 4.37 -24.19 -30.04
C GLN A 230 4.38 -25.04 -28.74
N PRO A 231 3.51 -26.07 -28.62
CA PRO A 231 3.30 -26.78 -27.35
C PRO A 231 4.55 -27.54 -26.87
N GLN A 232 5.46 -27.91 -27.76
CA GLN A 232 6.73 -28.57 -27.43
C GLN A 232 7.65 -27.72 -26.53
N ARG A 233 7.50 -26.38 -26.55
CA ARG A 233 8.33 -25.45 -25.77
C ARG A 233 7.85 -25.27 -24.34
N LEU A 234 6.61 -25.64 -24.07
CA LEU A 234 5.93 -25.37 -22.81
C LEU A 234 6.22 -26.45 -21.78
N THR A 235 6.47 -26.02 -20.53
CA THR A 235 6.53 -26.94 -19.39
C THR A 235 5.16 -27.57 -19.13
N LYS A 236 5.11 -28.68 -18.38
CA LYS A 236 3.82 -29.29 -17.97
C LYS A 236 2.92 -28.30 -17.22
N GLN A 237 3.51 -27.44 -16.40
CA GLN A 237 2.79 -26.39 -15.67
C GLN A 237 2.17 -25.37 -16.62
N GLN A 238 2.96 -24.87 -17.57
CA GLN A 238 2.51 -23.89 -18.56
C GLN A 238 1.43 -24.46 -19.49
N LYS A 239 1.54 -25.73 -19.87
CA LYS A 239 0.50 -26.44 -20.62
C LYS A 239 -0.82 -26.47 -19.86
N ALA A 240 -0.79 -26.84 -18.57
CA ALA A 240 -1.99 -26.84 -17.74
C ALA A 240 -2.55 -25.41 -17.54
N GLY A 241 -1.67 -24.42 -17.37
CA GLY A 241 -2.05 -23.01 -17.27
C GLY A 241 -2.73 -22.48 -18.54
N LEU A 242 -2.22 -22.80 -19.73
CA LEU A 242 -2.86 -22.44 -21.00
C LEU A 242 -4.15 -23.21 -21.26
N GLN A 243 -4.18 -24.50 -20.94
CA GLN A 243 -5.34 -25.36 -21.11
C GLN A 243 -6.55 -24.86 -20.31
N HIS A 244 -6.30 -24.36 -19.09
CA HIS A 244 -7.34 -23.87 -18.18
C HIS A 244 -7.38 -22.34 -18.05
N TYR A 245 -6.72 -21.60 -18.95
CA TYR A 245 -6.49 -20.16 -18.81
C TYR A 245 -7.78 -19.37 -18.56
N GLN A 246 -8.86 -19.68 -19.28
CA GLN A 246 -10.13 -18.96 -19.15
C GLN A 246 -10.75 -19.10 -17.75
N ASP A 247 -10.78 -20.32 -17.21
CA ASP A 247 -11.29 -20.57 -15.86
C ASP A 247 -10.36 -19.98 -14.79
N LEU A 248 -9.03 -20.09 -14.97
CA LEU A 248 -8.05 -19.56 -14.01
C LEU A 248 -7.99 -18.03 -13.99
N SER A 249 -8.37 -17.38 -15.09
CA SER A 249 -8.49 -15.92 -15.17
C SER A 249 -9.77 -15.42 -14.49
N ALA A 250 -10.78 -16.28 -14.35
CA ALA A 250 -12.01 -15.94 -13.64
C ALA A 250 -11.78 -15.89 -12.13
N LEU A 251 -12.42 -14.93 -11.47
CA LEU A 251 -12.31 -14.78 -10.02
C LEU A 251 -13.06 -15.90 -9.29
N ILE A 252 -12.45 -16.38 -8.22
CA ILE A 252 -13.02 -17.33 -7.26
C ILE A 252 -13.76 -16.54 -6.20
N LEU A 253 -15.00 -16.94 -5.89
CA LEU A 253 -15.84 -16.34 -4.86
C LEU A 253 -15.64 -17.02 -3.52
N ARG A 254 -15.96 -16.30 -2.43
CA ARG A 254 -15.81 -16.85 -1.07
C ARG A 254 -16.58 -18.16 -0.82
N SER A 255 -17.78 -18.30 -1.37
CA SER A 255 -18.57 -19.54 -1.29
C SER A 255 -17.88 -20.73 -1.96
N GLU A 256 -17.11 -20.48 -3.02
CA GLU A 256 -16.34 -21.50 -3.72
C GLU A 256 -15.09 -21.90 -2.93
N VAL A 257 -14.47 -20.94 -2.24
CA VAL A 257 -13.39 -21.21 -1.28
C VAL A 257 -13.86 -22.09 -0.14
N GLU A 258 -15.04 -21.82 0.42
CA GLU A 258 -15.64 -22.63 1.49
C GLU A 258 -15.90 -24.08 1.02
N ALA A 259 -16.42 -24.25 -0.20
CA ALA A 259 -16.61 -25.57 -0.78
C ALA A 259 -15.28 -26.32 -1.00
N LEU A 260 -14.25 -25.63 -1.48
CA LEU A 260 -12.90 -26.19 -1.62
C LEU A 260 -12.29 -26.56 -0.27
N GLN A 261 -12.49 -25.73 0.75
CA GLN A 261 -11.98 -25.99 2.09
C GLN A 261 -12.59 -27.28 2.67
N GLN A 262 -13.91 -27.47 2.54
CA GLN A 262 -14.57 -28.72 2.99
C GLN A 262 -14.02 -29.96 2.30
N VAL A 263 -13.75 -29.88 0.99
CA VAL A 263 -13.16 -30.96 0.20
C VAL A 263 -11.74 -31.28 0.70
N VAL A 264 -10.92 -30.25 0.92
CA VAL A 264 -9.54 -30.42 1.41
C VAL A 264 -9.53 -30.96 2.84
N GLU A 265 -10.37 -30.44 3.72
CA GLU A 265 -10.52 -30.91 5.11
C GLU A 265 -10.94 -32.38 5.17
N ALA A 266 -11.90 -32.80 4.34
CA ALA A 266 -12.32 -34.19 4.28
C ALA A 266 -11.19 -35.12 3.81
N ALA A 267 -10.45 -34.72 2.76
CA ALA A 267 -9.33 -35.51 2.25
C ALA A 267 -8.16 -35.58 3.26
N VAL A 268 -7.84 -34.46 3.91
CA VAL A 268 -6.81 -34.38 4.95
C VAL A 268 -7.19 -35.23 6.16
N GLY A 269 -8.42 -35.11 6.66
CA GLY A 269 -8.90 -35.87 7.81
C GLY A 269 -9.00 -37.39 7.56
N GLN A 270 -9.25 -37.80 6.32
CA GLN A 270 -9.21 -39.22 5.94
C GLN A 270 -7.79 -39.80 5.97
N VAL A 271 -6.79 -38.99 5.60
CA VAL A 271 -5.39 -39.44 5.51
C VAL A 271 -4.69 -39.34 6.87
N LEU A 272 -4.91 -38.25 7.60
CA LEU A 272 -4.29 -37.98 8.90
C LEU A 272 -5.33 -37.39 9.86
N PRO A 273 -6.05 -38.25 10.61
CA PRO A 273 -6.99 -37.79 11.64
C PRO A 273 -6.30 -36.89 12.66
N GLY A 274 -6.91 -35.74 12.97
CA GLY A 274 -6.36 -34.74 13.88
C GLY A 274 -5.55 -33.63 13.19
N ALA A 275 -5.24 -33.75 11.89
CA ALA A 275 -4.68 -32.65 11.12
C ALA A 275 -5.72 -31.53 10.93
N THR A 276 -5.23 -30.30 10.82
CA THR A 276 -6.05 -29.10 10.66
C THR A 276 -5.72 -28.41 9.34
N VAL A 277 -6.72 -27.77 8.74
CA VAL A 277 -6.58 -27.00 7.50
C VAL A 277 -6.98 -25.55 7.81
N THR A 278 -6.13 -24.61 7.46
CA THR A 278 -6.34 -23.18 7.71
C THR A 278 -6.26 -22.41 6.39
N LEU A 279 -7.32 -21.67 6.06
CA LEU A 279 -7.33 -20.75 4.94
C LEU A 279 -6.34 -19.61 5.17
N ALA A 280 -5.50 -19.32 4.17
CA ALA A 280 -4.52 -18.23 4.19
C ALA A 280 -4.73 -17.26 3.02
N GLY A 281 -3.67 -16.57 2.61
CA GLY A 281 -3.68 -15.75 1.41
C GLY A 281 -4.65 -14.58 1.45
N GLY A 282 -5.11 -14.18 0.25
CA GLY A 282 -6.00 -13.04 0.07
C GLY A 282 -7.34 -13.17 0.80
N PHE A 283 -7.91 -14.38 0.85
CA PHE A 283 -9.20 -14.62 1.49
C PHE A 283 -9.12 -14.50 3.02
N ARG A 284 -8.02 -14.94 3.65
CA ARG A 284 -7.78 -14.69 5.08
C ARG A 284 -7.69 -13.18 5.38
N ARG A 285 -7.19 -12.36 4.45
CA ARG A 285 -7.17 -10.89 4.58
C ARG A 285 -8.49 -10.20 4.23
N GLY A 286 -9.58 -10.96 4.11
CA GLY A 286 -10.92 -10.42 3.90
C GLY A 286 -11.33 -10.25 2.43
N LYS A 287 -10.51 -10.63 1.43
CA LYS A 287 -10.93 -10.56 0.03
C LYS A 287 -12.20 -11.39 -0.21
N LEU A 288 -13.16 -10.81 -0.90
CA LEU A 288 -14.39 -11.50 -1.33
C LEU A 288 -14.17 -12.33 -2.60
N GLN A 289 -13.13 -11.97 -3.36
CA GLN A 289 -12.78 -12.60 -4.63
C GLN A 289 -11.25 -12.64 -4.83
N GLY A 290 -10.75 -13.70 -5.48
CA GLY A 290 -9.31 -13.95 -5.68
C GLY A 290 -9.04 -14.84 -6.90
N HIS A 291 -7.77 -15.08 -7.22
CA HIS A 291 -7.36 -15.92 -8.36
C HIS A 291 -6.96 -17.36 -7.95
N ASP A 292 -6.61 -17.55 -6.69
CA ASP A 292 -6.17 -18.79 -6.09
C ASP A 292 -6.61 -18.91 -4.63
N VAL A 293 -6.53 -20.12 -4.09
CA VAL A 293 -6.84 -20.44 -2.69
C VAL A 293 -5.63 -21.08 -2.03
N ASP A 294 -5.19 -20.51 -0.92
CA ASP A 294 -4.05 -21.00 -0.14
C ASP A 294 -4.53 -21.72 1.12
N PHE A 295 -4.13 -22.98 1.32
CA PHE A 295 -4.40 -23.74 2.54
C PHE A 295 -3.11 -24.17 3.22
N LEU A 296 -3.01 -23.84 4.52
CA LEU A 296 -1.98 -24.36 5.40
C LEU A 296 -2.52 -25.55 6.16
N ILE A 297 -1.73 -26.62 6.22
CA ILE A 297 -2.07 -27.88 6.86
C ILE A 297 -1.03 -28.16 7.92
N THR A 298 -1.47 -28.47 9.13
CA THR A 298 -0.58 -28.86 10.24
C THR A 298 -1.22 -29.94 11.11
N HIS A 299 -0.44 -30.53 11.99
CA HIS A 299 -0.90 -31.53 12.95
C HIS A 299 -0.42 -31.14 14.36
N PRO A 300 -1.26 -31.24 15.41
CA PRO A 300 -0.91 -30.81 16.77
C PRO A 300 0.26 -31.59 17.39
N GLN A 301 0.53 -32.79 16.90
CA GLN A 301 1.74 -33.55 17.24
C GLN A 301 2.78 -33.36 16.13
N GLU A 302 3.89 -32.72 16.48
CA GLU A 302 5.01 -32.40 15.60
C GLU A 302 5.53 -33.64 14.86
N GLY A 303 5.74 -33.52 13.55
CA GLY A 303 6.34 -34.53 12.70
C GLY A 303 5.35 -35.52 12.10
N LEU A 304 4.11 -35.61 12.59
CA LEU A 304 3.07 -36.46 11.98
C LEU A 304 2.58 -35.91 10.65
N GLU A 305 2.71 -34.60 10.41
CA GLU A 305 2.36 -33.97 9.14
C GLU A 305 3.35 -34.30 8.01
N ALA A 306 4.54 -34.80 8.31
CA ALA A 306 5.59 -34.99 7.32
C ALA A 306 5.20 -35.98 6.21
N GLY A 307 5.26 -35.54 4.95
CA GLY A 307 4.96 -36.40 3.80
C GLY A 307 3.46 -36.64 3.59
N LEU A 308 2.60 -35.76 4.13
CA LEU A 308 1.15 -35.88 4.06
C LEU A 308 0.61 -35.65 2.64
N LEU A 309 1.18 -34.70 1.88
CA LEU A 309 0.58 -34.24 0.62
C LEU A 309 0.44 -35.33 -0.45
N PRO A 310 1.40 -36.24 -0.70
CA PRO A 310 1.22 -37.31 -1.68
C PRO A 310 -0.04 -38.15 -1.45
N SER A 311 -0.34 -38.46 -0.18
CA SER A 311 -1.50 -39.26 0.21
C SER A 311 -2.81 -38.46 0.07
N VAL A 312 -2.79 -37.18 0.43
CA VAL A 312 -3.94 -36.26 0.25
C VAL A 312 -4.26 -36.06 -1.23
N ILE A 313 -3.24 -35.80 -2.06
CA ILE A 313 -3.41 -35.65 -3.51
C ILE A 313 -3.92 -36.96 -4.12
N CYS A 314 -3.39 -38.12 -3.74
CA CYS A 314 -3.89 -39.41 -4.21
C CYS A 314 -5.38 -39.61 -3.85
N CYS A 315 -5.82 -39.17 -2.67
CA CYS A 315 -7.22 -39.21 -2.27
C CYS A 315 -8.09 -38.34 -3.19
N LEU A 316 -7.67 -37.10 -3.46
CA LEU A 316 -8.38 -36.14 -4.31
C LEU A 316 -8.39 -36.57 -5.79
N GLU A 317 -7.31 -37.18 -6.27
CA GLU A 317 -7.21 -37.76 -7.62
C GLU A 317 -8.20 -38.91 -7.83
N LYS A 318 -8.36 -39.80 -6.84
CA LYS A 318 -9.34 -40.90 -6.89
C LYS A 318 -10.79 -40.39 -6.97
N GLN A 319 -11.05 -39.17 -6.48
CA GLN A 319 -12.34 -38.50 -6.58
C GLN A 319 -12.51 -37.72 -7.91
N GLY A 320 -11.48 -37.68 -8.76
CA GLY A 320 -11.51 -36.95 -10.03
C GLY A 320 -11.46 -35.43 -9.87
N LEU A 321 -10.94 -34.94 -8.73
CA LEU A 321 -10.94 -33.52 -8.36
C LEU A 321 -9.65 -32.79 -8.75
N VAL A 322 -8.58 -33.50 -9.11
CA VAL A 322 -7.28 -32.89 -9.46
C VAL A 322 -7.09 -32.92 -10.98
N LEU A 323 -6.95 -31.75 -11.60
CA LEU A 323 -6.66 -31.58 -13.04
C LEU A 323 -5.15 -31.49 -13.29
N TYR A 324 -4.44 -30.87 -12.34
CA TYR A 324 -2.99 -30.74 -12.36
C TYR A 324 -2.50 -30.63 -10.92
N HIS A 325 -1.32 -31.19 -10.64
CA HIS A 325 -0.58 -30.83 -9.45
C HIS A 325 0.93 -30.87 -9.69
N GLN A 326 1.66 -30.04 -8.95
CA GLN A 326 3.11 -30.10 -8.84
C GLN A 326 3.49 -30.18 -7.38
N HIS A 327 3.87 -31.38 -6.94
CA HIS A 327 4.37 -31.62 -5.59
C HIS A 327 5.84 -31.21 -5.47
N ARG A 328 6.16 -30.54 -4.36
CA ARG A 328 7.52 -30.23 -3.92
C ARG A 328 7.66 -30.77 -2.51
N ARG A 329 8.66 -31.62 -2.30
CA ARG A 329 9.03 -32.10 -0.96
C ARG A 329 9.61 -30.95 -0.15
N GLY A 330 9.29 -30.91 1.14
CA GLY A 330 9.93 -29.98 2.06
C GLY A 330 11.44 -30.25 2.15
N GLN A 331 12.23 -29.18 2.26
CA GLN A 331 13.66 -29.33 2.53
C GLN A 331 13.85 -29.64 4.01
N GLN A 332 14.19 -30.89 4.33
CA GLN A 332 14.77 -31.22 5.64
C GLN A 332 16.17 -30.59 5.69
N GLY A 333 16.29 -29.47 6.39
CA GLY A 333 17.55 -28.77 6.59
C GLY A 333 17.71 -28.35 8.03
N ASP A 334 18.96 -28.27 8.49
CA ASP A 334 19.32 -27.68 9.77
C ASP A 334 18.65 -26.28 9.88
N PRO A 335 17.94 -25.95 10.97
CA PRO A 335 17.34 -24.64 11.21
C PRO A 335 18.30 -23.46 10.93
N THR A 336 19.60 -23.65 11.18
CA THR A 336 20.64 -22.64 10.93
C THR A 336 20.85 -22.35 9.44
N HIS A 337 20.63 -23.32 8.56
CA HIS A 337 20.73 -23.15 7.10
C HIS A 337 19.46 -22.51 6.51
N LEU A 338 18.30 -22.69 7.15
CA LEU A 338 17.05 -22.01 6.79
C LEU A 338 17.07 -20.52 7.15
N ALA A 339 17.73 -20.15 8.26
CA ALA A 339 17.92 -18.76 8.68
C ALA A 339 18.62 -17.89 7.61
N GLN A 340 19.55 -18.49 6.85
CA GLN A 340 20.34 -17.79 5.84
C GLN A 340 19.61 -17.57 4.50
N LYS A 341 18.40 -18.13 4.32
CA LYS A 341 17.59 -17.99 3.10
C LYS A 341 16.44 -16.99 3.31
N PRO A 342 16.64 -15.68 3.06
CA PRO A 342 15.65 -14.63 3.32
C PRO A 342 14.34 -14.75 2.51
N HIS A 343 14.30 -15.62 1.50
CA HIS A 343 13.16 -15.76 0.57
C HIS A 343 12.57 -17.18 0.53
N ALA A 344 12.95 -18.08 1.43
CA ALA A 344 12.43 -19.45 1.42
C ALA A 344 11.00 -19.50 2.01
N MET A 345 9.99 -19.11 1.22
CA MET A 345 8.62 -19.66 1.38
C MET A 345 8.60 -21.15 0.97
N ASP A 346 9.62 -21.57 0.24
CA ASP A 346 9.72 -22.75 -0.62
C ASP A 346 10.27 -24.02 0.04
N ALA A 347 10.58 -23.98 1.35
CA ALA A 347 11.16 -25.14 2.03
C ALA A 347 10.13 -26.02 2.77
N PHE A 348 8.87 -25.57 2.89
CA PHE A 348 7.78 -26.45 3.31
C PHE A 348 7.40 -27.45 2.23
N GLU A 349 6.78 -28.55 2.65
CA GLU A 349 6.15 -29.45 1.69
C GLU A 349 4.94 -28.74 1.08
N MET A 350 4.85 -28.72 -0.25
CA MET A 350 3.79 -27.99 -0.94
C MET A 350 3.34 -28.68 -2.23
N SER A 351 2.09 -28.46 -2.60
CA SER A 351 1.51 -28.88 -3.86
C SER A 351 0.79 -27.70 -4.51
N LEU A 352 1.26 -27.30 -5.70
CA LEU A 352 0.58 -26.32 -6.54
C LEU A 352 -0.41 -27.05 -7.42
N CYS A 353 -1.71 -26.85 -7.19
CA CYS A 353 -2.76 -27.63 -7.83
C CYS A 353 -3.69 -26.80 -8.72
N ILE A 354 -4.32 -27.48 -9.67
CA ILE A 354 -5.54 -27.04 -10.33
C ILE A 354 -6.61 -28.08 -10.00
N PHE A 355 -7.66 -27.66 -9.29
CA PHE A 355 -8.78 -28.50 -8.92
C PHE A 355 -9.95 -28.32 -9.88
N ARG A 356 -10.74 -29.37 -10.02
CA ARG A 356 -12.04 -29.39 -10.66
C ARG A 356 -13.10 -29.06 -9.62
N LEU A 357 -13.62 -27.85 -9.65
CA LEU A 357 -14.71 -27.43 -8.77
C LEU A 357 -16.06 -27.56 -9.49
N PRO A 358 -17.01 -28.41 -9.04
CA PRO A 358 -18.34 -28.49 -9.63
C PRO A 358 -19.06 -27.14 -9.57
N ARG A 359 -19.72 -26.76 -10.67
CA ARG A 359 -20.62 -25.61 -10.69
C ARG A 359 -22.00 -26.06 -10.20
N PRO A 360 -22.73 -25.22 -9.44
CA PRO A 360 -24.15 -25.47 -9.24
C PRO A 360 -24.85 -25.53 -10.61
N PRO A 361 -25.89 -26.37 -10.78
CA PRO A 361 -26.67 -26.38 -12.01
C PRO A 361 -27.17 -24.98 -12.31
N GLU A 362 -26.85 -24.42 -13.49
CA GLU A 362 -27.39 -23.12 -13.88
C GLU A 362 -28.91 -23.20 -13.90
N ALA A 363 -29.58 -22.36 -13.12
CA ALA A 363 -31.00 -22.12 -13.31
C ALA A 363 -31.17 -21.57 -14.73
N ALA A 364 -31.96 -22.24 -15.56
CA ALA A 364 -32.13 -21.93 -16.98
C ALA A 364 -32.60 -20.49 -17.19
N VAL A 365 -31.66 -19.56 -17.34
CA VAL A 365 -31.93 -18.18 -17.79
C VAL A 365 -31.51 -18.12 -19.25
N GLY A 366 -32.53 -18.09 -20.11
CA GLY A 366 -32.44 -18.32 -21.55
C GLY A 366 -31.47 -17.40 -22.29
N GLY A 367 -30.58 -18.03 -23.03
CA GLY A 367 -29.76 -17.47 -24.10
C GLY A 367 -28.88 -18.57 -24.70
N PRO A 368 -28.48 -18.48 -25.98
CA PRO A 368 -27.53 -19.40 -26.55
C PRO A 368 -26.15 -19.12 -25.94
N ARG A 369 -25.81 -19.82 -24.86
CA ARG A 369 -24.45 -19.90 -24.34
C ARG A 369 -23.85 -21.22 -24.78
N GLU A 370 -22.60 -21.20 -25.24
CA GLU A 370 -21.83 -22.43 -25.40
C GLU A 370 -21.94 -23.25 -24.11
N PRO A 371 -22.13 -24.59 -24.18
CA PRO A 371 -22.31 -25.40 -23.00
C PRO A 371 -21.05 -25.33 -22.14
N CYS A 372 -21.14 -24.53 -21.06
CA CYS A 372 -20.09 -24.48 -20.06
C CYS A 372 -19.95 -25.86 -19.42
N PRO A 373 -18.72 -26.35 -19.18
CA PRO A 373 -18.53 -27.57 -18.41
C PRO A 373 -19.26 -27.45 -17.06
N PRO A 374 -19.79 -28.54 -16.49
CA PRO A 374 -20.49 -28.52 -15.20
C PRO A 374 -19.53 -28.28 -14.02
N TRP A 375 -18.33 -27.77 -14.28
CA TRP A 375 -17.26 -27.51 -13.34
C TRP A 375 -16.38 -26.38 -13.88
N LYS A 376 -15.56 -25.79 -13.01
CA LYS A 376 -14.48 -24.88 -13.40
C LYS A 376 -13.14 -25.30 -12.81
N ALA A 377 -12.06 -25.01 -13.52
CA ALA A 377 -10.71 -25.16 -12.98
C ALA A 377 -10.42 -24.06 -11.94
N VAL A 378 -9.88 -24.43 -10.79
CA VAL A 378 -9.52 -23.49 -9.71
C VAL A 378 -8.10 -23.76 -9.23
N ARG A 379 -7.29 -22.72 -9.07
CA ARG A 379 -5.96 -22.82 -8.48
C ARG A 379 -6.07 -22.99 -6.97
N VAL A 380 -5.42 -24.02 -6.45
CA VAL A 380 -5.35 -24.31 -5.01
C VAL A 380 -3.91 -24.64 -4.67
N ASP A 381 -3.38 -23.96 -3.65
CA ASP A 381 -2.05 -24.22 -3.12
C ASP A 381 -2.18 -24.84 -1.73
N LEU A 382 -1.61 -26.04 -1.59
CA LEU A 382 -1.58 -26.77 -0.33
C LEU A 382 -0.17 -26.73 0.24
N VAL A 383 -0.05 -26.37 1.51
CA VAL A 383 1.24 -26.23 2.20
C VAL A 383 1.17 -26.97 3.51
N VAL A 384 2.09 -27.89 3.76
CA VAL A 384 2.18 -28.62 5.03
C VAL A 384 3.32 -28.07 5.87
N THR A 385 3.01 -27.76 7.13
CA THR A 385 3.92 -27.09 8.05
C THR A 385 3.93 -27.79 9.41
N PRO A 386 5.10 -28.01 10.02
CA PRO A 386 5.18 -28.46 11.41
C PRO A 386 4.51 -27.45 12.34
N ILE A 387 3.89 -27.94 13.42
CA ILE A 387 3.13 -27.07 14.34
C ILE A 387 4.03 -26.04 15.01
N SER A 388 5.30 -26.38 15.27
CA SER A 388 6.31 -25.46 15.80
C SER A 388 6.61 -24.25 14.90
N GLN A 389 6.38 -24.36 13.58
CA GLN A 389 6.60 -23.28 12.61
C GLN A 389 5.30 -22.69 12.06
N PHE A 390 4.15 -23.24 12.45
CA PHE A 390 2.85 -22.87 11.91
C PHE A 390 2.55 -21.36 12.02
N PRO A 391 2.84 -20.65 13.14
CA PRO A 391 2.58 -19.21 13.21
C PRO A 391 3.38 -18.38 12.19
N PHE A 392 4.65 -18.75 11.94
CA PHE A 392 5.50 -18.09 10.94
C PHE A 392 5.02 -18.37 9.52
N ALA A 393 4.62 -19.62 9.26
CA ALA A 393 4.09 -19.99 7.96
C ALA A 393 2.75 -19.29 7.70
N LEU A 394 1.85 -19.28 8.68
CA LEU A 394 0.57 -18.60 8.58
C LEU A 394 0.76 -17.10 8.32
N LEU A 395 1.66 -16.43 9.03
CA LEU A 395 2.02 -15.04 8.78
C LEU A 395 2.50 -14.82 7.35
N GLY A 396 3.47 -15.62 6.90
CA GLY A 396 4.07 -15.53 5.57
C GLY A 396 3.07 -15.76 4.44
N TRP A 397 2.24 -16.79 4.56
CA TRP A 397 1.24 -17.17 3.56
C TRP A 397 -0.02 -16.31 3.62
N THR A 398 -0.26 -15.60 4.73
CA THR A 398 -1.34 -14.61 4.80
C THR A 398 -1.02 -13.38 3.97
N GLY A 399 0.24 -12.93 3.91
CA GLY A 399 0.62 -11.73 3.17
C GLY A 399 0.04 -10.43 3.74
N SER A 400 -0.13 -9.36 2.95
CA SER A 400 0.15 -9.25 1.51
C SER A 400 1.63 -9.44 1.16
N LYS A 401 1.95 -9.65 -0.13
CA LYS A 401 3.35 -9.71 -0.61
C LYS A 401 4.15 -8.48 -0.20
N HIS A 402 3.52 -7.29 -0.22
CA HIS A 402 4.18 -6.06 0.18
C HIS A 402 4.33 -5.97 1.71
N PHE A 403 3.30 -6.36 2.46
CA PHE A 403 3.33 -6.44 3.92
C PHE A 403 4.50 -7.30 4.40
N GLU A 404 4.61 -8.53 3.89
CA GLU A 404 5.69 -9.46 4.23
C GLU A 404 7.07 -8.92 3.89
N ARG A 405 7.21 -8.27 2.73
CA ARG A 405 8.48 -7.64 2.32
C ARG A 405 8.90 -6.55 3.31
N GLU A 406 7.97 -5.72 3.73
CA GLU A 406 8.24 -4.63 4.67
C GLU A 406 8.41 -5.13 6.10
N LEU A 407 7.70 -6.17 6.52
CA LEU A 407 7.86 -6.81 7.82
C LEU A 407 9.26 -7.42 7.97
N ARG A 408 9.72 -8.19 6.97
CA ARG A 408 11.08 -8.75 6.97
C ARG A 408 12.15 -7.66 6.88
N ARG A 409 11.87 -6.57 6.14
CA ARG A 409 12.75 -5.39 6.09
C ARG A 409 12.85 -4.72 7.46
N PHE A 410 11.71 -4.51 8.13
CA PHE A 410 11.63 -3.94 9.47
C PHE A 410 12.38 -4.80 10.49
N SER A 411 12.07 -6.10 10.53
CA SER A 411 12.73 -7.08 11.39
C SER A 411 14.25 -6.98 11.26
N ARG A 412 14.77 -6.96 10.03
CA ARG A 412 16.22 -6.91 9.80
C ARG A 412 16.82 -5.55 10.14
N LYS A 413 16.18 -4.45 9.75
CA LYS A 413 16.76 -3.10 9.81
C LYS A 413 16.59 -2.43 11.17
N GLU A 414 15.43 -2.62 11.79
CA GLU A 414 15.07 -1.94 13.04
C GLU A 414 15.26 -2.85 14.26
N ARG A 415 15.20 -4.18 14.09
CA ARG A 415 15.35 -5.14 15.20
C ARG A 415 16.61 -6.00 15.13
N GLY A 416 17.33 -6.01 14.01
CA GLY A 416 18.47 -6.91 13.81
C GLY A 416 18.10 -8.39 13.69
N LEU A 417 16.79 -8.70 13.62
CA LEU A 417 16.29 -10.07 13.57
C LEU A 417 15.97 -10.51 12.14
N TRP A 418 16.16 -11.78 11.86
CA TRP A 418 15.93 -12.38 10.56
C TRP A 418 14.61 -13.13 10.58
N LEU A 419 13.57 -12.54 10.00
CA LEU A 419 12.27 -13.18 9.83
C LEU A 419 12.17 -13.86 8.46
N ASN A 420 11.68 -15.11 8.46
CA ASN A 420 11.21 -15.81 7.27
C ASN A 420 9.98 -16.66 7.62
N SER A 421 9.50 -17.47 6.67
CA SER A 421 8.29 -18.29 6.84
C SER A 421 8.46 -19.48 7.79
N HIS A 422 9.69 -19.78 8.20
CA HIS A 422 10.04 -20.89 9.08
C HIS A 422 10.33 -20.45 10.51
N GLY A 423 10.65 -19.18 10.71
CA GLY A 423 11.11 -18.71 12.01
C GLY A 423 11.55 -17.26 12.04
N LEU A 424 11.77 -16.79 13.25
CA LEU A 424 12.49 -15.58 13.58
C LEU A 424 13.82 -15.98 14.21
N PHE A 425 14.92 -15.39 13.74
CA PHE A 425 16.27 -15.72 14.19
C PHE A 425 16.99 -14.46 14.64
N ASP A 426 17.72 -14.55 15.74
CA ASP A 426 18.71 -13.55 16.12
C ASP A 426 20.00 -13.80 15.34
N SER A 427 20.71 -12.75 14.92
CA SER A 427 22.03 -12.90 14.32
C SER A 427 23.05 -13.53 15.28
N GLU A 428 22.86 -13.40 16.59
CA GLU A 428 23.77 -13.94 17.61
C GLU A 428 23.33 -15.32 18.13
N GLN A 429 22.01 -15.60 18.15
CA GLN A 429 21.47 -16.88 18.63
C GLN A 429 21.17 -17.83 17.46
N LYS A 430 21.70 -19.05 17.53
CA LYS A 430 21.52 -20.06 16.46
C LYS A 430 20.14 -20.74 16.45
N MET A 431 19.33 -20.53 17.48
CA MET A 431 18.01 -21.16 17.61
C MET A 431 16.89 -20.16 17.28
N PRO A 432 15.84 -20.59 16.58
CA PRO A 432 14.68 -19.73 16.32
C PRO A 432 13.92 -19.43 17.62
N PHE A 433 13.28 -18.26 17.65
CA PHE A 433 12.33 -17.94 18.73
C PHE A 433 11.12 -18.87 18.67
N HIS A 434 10.73 -19.40 19.83
CA HIS A 434 9.49 -20.17 19.96
C HIS A 434 8.30 -19.22 20.10
N VAL A 435 7.26 -19.45 19.31
CA VAL A 435 6.02 -18.66 19.29
C VAL A 435 4.82 -19.60 19.19
N ALA A 436 3.68 -19.20 19.75
CA ALA A 436 2.43 -19.96 19.64
C ALA A 436 1.43 -19.29 18.68
N SER A 437 1.63 -18.00 18.37
CA SER A 437 0.69 -17.19 17.60
C SER A 437 1.40 -16.16 16.72
N GLU A 438 0.66 -15.56 15.77
CA GLU A 438 1.16 -14.39 15.04
C GLU A 438 1.41 -13.21 16.00
N GLU A 439 0.59 -13.04 17.03
CA GLU A 439 0.69 -11.97 18.03
C GLU A 439 2.05 -11.99 18.75
N ASP A 440 2.55 -13.19 19.10
CA ASP A 440 3.88 -13.36 19.69
C ASP A 440 4.98 -12.84 18.75
N ILE A 441 4.85 -13.07 17.44
CA ILE A 441 5.83 -12.61 16.44
C ILE A 441 5.85 -11.08 16.40
N PHE A 442 4.68 -10.43 16.42
CA PHE A 442 4.57 -8.97 16.49
C PHE A 442 5.15 -8.44 17.81
N GLY A 443 4.86 -9.11 18.93
CA GLY A 443 5.42 -8.78 20.24
C GLY A 443 6.95 -8.84 20.28
N LEU A 444 7.55 -9.90 19.74
CA LEU A 444 9.01 -10.04 19.62
C LEU A 444 9.63 -8.96 18.73
N LEU A 445 8.90 -8.51 17.70
CA LEU A 445 9.31 -7.40 16.84
C LEU A 445 8.95 -6.02 17.42
N GLY A 446 8.36 -5.95 18.62
CA GLY A 446 7.87 -4.72 19.23
C GLY A 446 6.98 -3.91 18.28
N LEU A 447 6.08 -4.59 17.57
CA LEU A 447 5.07 -4.02 16.70
C LEU A 447 3.69 -4.18 17.36
N GLU A 448 2.80 -3.24 17.12
CA GLU A 448 1.38 -3.44 17.39
C GLU A 448 0.84 -4.54 16.47
N TYR A 449 0.05 -5.47 17.03
CA TYR A 449 -0.53 -6.56 16.24
C TYR A 449 -1.53 -6.01 15.23
N LEU A 450 -1.30 -6.32 13.95
CA LEU A 450 -2.24 -6.03 12.88
C LEU A 450 -3.01 -7.31 12.52
N PRO A 451 -4.35 -7.33 12.61
CA PRO A 451 -5.15 -8.47 12.16
C PRO A 451 -5.01 -8.65 10.63
N PRO A 452 -5.25 -9.86 10.09
CA PRO A 452 -5.07 -10.15 8.67
C PRO A 452 -5.76 -9.17 7.71
N GLU A 453 -6.95 -8.69 8.07
CA GLU A 453 -7.76 -7.75 7.29
C GLU A 453 -7.11 -6.36 7.14
N GLN A 454 -6.16 -6.04 8.03
CA GLN A 454 -5.38 -4.81 8.01
C GLN A 454 -4.00 -4.98 7.36
N ARG A 455 -3.71 -6.14 6.75
CA ARG A 455 -2.44 -6.42 6.06
C ARG A 455 -2.56 -6.30 4.54
N ASN A 456 -3.53 -5.53 4.02
CA ASN A 456 -3.78 -5.32 2.58
C ASN A 456 -2.87 -4.24 1.97
N ALA A 457 -1.61 -4.22 2.41
CA ALA A 457 -0.59 -3.24 2.06
C ALA A 457 -0.12 -3.28 0.61
#